data_AF-A0A534U9N0-F1
#
_entry.id   AF-A0A534U9N0-F1
#
_cell.length_a   1.000
_cell.length_b   1.000
_cell.length_c   1.000
_cell.angle_alpha   90.00
_cell.angle_beta   90.00
_cell.angle_gamma   90.00
#
_symmetry.space_group_name_H-M   'P 1'
#
loop_
_entity.id
_entity.type
_entity.pdbx_description
1 polymer ?
#
loop_
_entity_poly.entity_id
_entity_poly.type
_entity_poly.pdbx_seq_one_letter_code
_entity_poly.pdbx_strand_id
1 'polypeptide(L)'
;MDLTRFEHVELLPAAQRYRNFLDEATQHYGWDIAAAIVTIFVEGSCDERSALNPSNHKPPVPLEEHPLVKYYGLSVDRLALTKAHRQVEGNHRASAWKAILDYVVPMRRGAIIRAMEEALRSWSLYRDEVALMCGLKPDNRAYAGALACNTTELP
;
A
#
# COMPACT_ATOMS: atom_id res chain seq x y z
N MET A 1 -17.08 19.13 -1.02
CA MET A 1 -15.67 19.02 -1.45
C MET A 1 -15.64 19.33 -2.93
N ASP A 2 -14.86 20.31 -3.36
CA ASP A 2 -14.70 20.57 -4.79
C ASP A 2 -13.72 19.54 -5.39
N LEU A 3 -14.27 18.65 -6.22
CA LEU A 3 -13.55 17.54 -6.85
C LEU A 3 -12.97 17.92 -8.23
N THR A 4 -13.35 19.08 -8.80
CA THR A 4 -12.90 19.50 -10.14
C THR A 4 -11.38 19.63 -10.23
N ARG A 5 -10.72 19.97 -9.12
CA ARG A 5 -9.26 19.98 -9.00
C ARG A 5 -8.59 18.63 -9.29
N PHE A 6 -9.33 17.52 -9.23
CA PHE A 6 -8.81 16.18 -9.46
C PHE A 6 -9.15 15.64 -10.85
N GLU A 7 -9.93 16.36 -11.65
CA GLU A 7 -10.37 15.92 -13.00
C GLU A 7 -9.23 15.97 -14.02
N HIS A 8 -8.28 16.90 -13.84
CA HIS A 8 -7.18 17.14 -14.76
C HIS A 8 -5.84 17.17 -14.03
N VAL A 9 -5.56 16.11 -13.27
CA VAL A 9 -4.26 15.96 -12.59
C VAL A 9 -3.20 15.46 -13.58
N GLU A 10 -2.09 16.19 -13.65
CA GLU A 10 -0.88 15.69 -14.31
C GLU A 10 -0.13 14.78 -13.34
N LEU A 11 -0.06 13.50 -13.69
CA LEU A 11 0.69 12.53 -12.91
C LEU A 11 2.18 12.61 -13.24
N LEU A 12 3.01 12.50 -12.20
CA LEU A 12 4.43 12.24 -12.40
C LEU A 12 4.62 10.89 -13.12
N PRO A 13 5.71 10.70 -13.89
CA PRO A 13 5.90 9.49 -14.68
C PRO A 13 5.79 8.16 -13.90
N ALA A 14 6.34 8.06 -12.69
CA ALA A 14 6.21 6.87 -11.85
C ALA A 14 4.80 6.71 -11.27
N ALA A 15 4.13 7.81 -10.92
CA ALA A 15 2.72 7.79 -10.53
C ALA A 15 1.83 7.24 -11.66
N GLN A 16 2.06 7.70 -12.89
CA GLN A 16 1.32 7.21 -14.06
C GLN A 16 1.58 5.72 -14.32
N ARG A 17 2.83 5.27 -14.24
CA ARG A 17 3.17 3.85 -14.40
C ARG A 17 2.48 2.97 -13.35
N TYR A 18 2.54 3.39 -12.09
CA TYR A 18 1.87 2.65 -11.01
C TYR A 18 0.35 2.62 -11.22
N ARG A 19 -0.26 3.75 -11.59
CA ARG A 19 -1.69 3.82 -11.91
C ARG A 19 -2.07 2.87 -13.05
N ASN A 20 -1.35 2.90 -14.16
CA ASN A 20 -1.59 2.02 -15.30
C ASN A 20 -1.46 0.54 -14.91
N PHE A 21 -0.46 0.20 -14.10
CA PHE A 21 -0.31 -1.17 -13.60
C PHE A 21 -1.53 -1.60 -12.77
N LEU A 22 -2.05 -0.74 -11.87
CA LEU A 22 -3.24 -1.05 -11.09
C LEU A 22 -4.47 -1.24 -11.98
N ASP A 23 -4.66 -0.38 -12.98
CA ASP A 23 -5.77 -0.50 -13.92
C ASP A 23 -5.67 -1.82 -14.71
N GLU A 24 -4.51 -2.16 -15.25
CA GLU A 24 -4.28 -3.44 -15.96
C GLU A 24 -4.50 -4.66 -15.06
N ALA A 25 -3.93 -4.64 -13.85
CA ALA A 25 -4.02 -5.77 -12.92
C ALA A 25 -5.46 -6.03 -12.46
N THR A 26 -6.26 -4.98 -12.34
CA THR A 26 -7.66 -5.07 -11.88
C THR A 26 -8.65 -5.36 -13.01
N GLN A 27 -8.33 -4.97 -14.25
CA GLN A 27 -9.23 -5.13 -15.39
C GLN A 27 -8.93 -6.37 -16.23
N HIS A 28 -7.66 -6.81 -16.32
CA HIS A 28 -7.25 -7.78 -17.35
C HIS A 28 -6.57 -9.05 -16.83
N TYR A 29 -6.01 -9.06 -15.61
CA TYR A 29 -5.18 -10.19 -15.15
C TYR A 29 -5.96 -11.32 -14.44
N GLY A 30 -7.25 -11.10 -14.19
CA GLY A 30 -8.15 -12.04 -13.52
C GLY A 30 -8.41 -11.68 -12.06
N TRP A 31 -9.52 -12.21 -11.53
CA TRP A 31 -10.03 -11.84 -10.20
C TRP A 31 -9.04 -12.09 -9.06
N ASP A 32 -8.22 -13.14 -9.17
CA ASP A 32 -7.28 -13.57 -8.14
C ASP A 32 -6.12 -12.57 -8.00
N ILE A 33 -5.60 -12.09 -9.13
CA ILE A 33 -4.60 -11.02 -9.16
C ILE A 33 -5.25 -9.69 -8.73
N ALA A 34 -6.43 -9.37 -9.24
CA ALA A 34 -7.14 -8.14 -8.86
C ALA A 34 -7.40 -8.06 -7.35
N ALA A 35 -7.87 -9.15 -6.73
CA ALA A 35 -8.11 -9.25 -5.29
C ALA A 35 -6.80 -9.15 -4.47
N ALA A 36 -5.72 -9.78 -4.95
CA ALA A 36 -4.41 -9.67 -4.31
C ALA A 36 -3.87 -8.23 -4.35
N ILE A 37 -4.03 -7.54 -5.48
CA ILE A 37 -3.54 -6.17 -5.64
C ILE A 37 -4.38 -5.20 -4.79
N VAL A 38 -5.70 -5.17 -4.95
CA VAL A 38 -6.53 -4.14 -4.32
C VAL A 38 -6.69 -4.42 -2.82
N THR A 39 -7.10 -5.63 -2.46
CA THR A 39 -7.53 -5.93 -1.08
C THR A 39 -6.38 -6.38 -0.18
N ILE A 40 -5.32 -7.00 -0.74
CA ILE A 40 -4.17 -7.46 0.07
C ILE A 40 -3.02 -6.46 0.04
N PHE A 41 -2.69 -5.88 -1.12
CA PHE A 41 -1.57 -4.97 -1.25
C PHE A 41 -1.94 -3.50 -0.98
N VAL A 42 -2.96 -2.96 -1.66
CA VAL A 42 -3.32 -1.53 -1.55
C VAL A 42 -4.06 -1.23 -0.25
N GLU A 43 -5.07 -2.01 0.09
CA GLU A 43 -5.85 -1.82 1.33
C GLU A 43 -5.14 -2.35 2.57
N GLY A 44 -4.19 -3.28 2.40
CA GLY A 44 -3.60 -3.99 3.51
C GLY A 44 -2.70 -3.11 4.39
N SER A 45 -2.90 -3.16 5.71
CA SER A 45 -2.06 -2.45 6.68
C SER A 45 -1.05 -3.38 7.38
N CYS A 46 0.02 -2.82 7.96
CA CYS A 46 0.96 -3.61 8.76
C CYS A 46 0.32 -4.14 10.05
N ASP A 47 -0.72 -3.45 10.54
CA ASP A 47 -1.39 -3.75 11.80
C ASP A 47 -2.49 -4.82 11.66
N GLU A 48 -2.91 -5.17 10.45
CA GLU A 48 -3.89 -6.25 10.23
C GLU A 48 -3.38 -7.63 10.62
N ARG A 49 -2.06 -7.87 10.60
CA ARG A 49 -1.53 -9.15 11.11
C ARG A 49 -1.77 -9.29 12.62
N SER A 50 -1.77 -8.17 13.35
CA SER A 50 -2.24 -8.12 14.74
C SER A 50 -3.75 -8.38 14.86
N ALA A 51 -4.56 -8.01 13.86
CA ALA A 51 -6.00 -8.29 13.86
C ALA A 51 -6.34 -9.78 13.66
N LEU A 52 -5.40 -10.60 13.16
CA LEU A 52 -5.55 -12.06 13.11
C LEU A 52 -5.38 -12.72 14.49
N ASN A 53 -4.83 -12.01 15.48
CA ASN A 53 -4.69 -12.48 16.84
C ASN A 53 -5.38 -11.50 17.81
N PRO A 54 -6.59 -11.81 18.32
CA PRO A 54 -7.40 -10.88 19.10
C PRO A 54 -6.67 -10.25 20.30
N SER A 55 -5.69 -10.94 20.87
CA SER A 55 -4.88 -10.47 22.00
C SER A 55 -3.83 -9.41 21.65
N ASN A 56 -3.58 -9.14 20.36
CA ASN A 56 -2.61 -8.15 19.88
C ASN A 56 -3.25 -6.87 19.32
N HIS A 57 -4.56 -6.68 19.48
CA HIS A 57 -5.22 -5.45 19.05
C HIS A 57 -4.71 -4.25 19.86
N LYS A 58 -3.85 -3.45 19.22
CA LYS A 58 -3.47 -2.14 19.74
C LYS A 58 -4.60 -1.16 19.42
N PRO A 59 -4.98 -0.30 20.37
CA PRO A 59 -5.89 0.78 20.06
C PRO A 59 -5.26 1.69 18.98
N PRO A 60 -6.07 2.24 18.07
CA PRO A 60 -5.55 3.14 17.05
C PRO A 60 -4.91 4.35 17.72
N VAL A 61 -3.74 4.76 17.22
CA VAL A 61 -3.03 5.95 17.69
C VAL A 61 -3.96 7.17 17.61
N PRO A 62 -4.02 8.04 18.63
CA PRO A 62 -4.84 9.26 18.58
C PRO A 62 -4.60 10.08 17.30
N LEU A 63 -5.62 10.76 16.77
CA LEU A 63 -5.48 11.51 15.52
C LEU A 63 -4.53 12.71 15.68
N GLU A 64 -4.41 13.24 16.89
CA GLU A 64 -3.51 14.30 17.29
C GLU A 64 -2.04 13.91 17.15
N GLU A 65 -1.75 12.60 17.25
CA GLU A 65 -0.42 12.02 17.08
C GLU A 65 -0.10 11.69 15.61
N HIS A 66 -1.04 11.93 14.68
CA HIS A 66 -0.78 11.74 13.26
C HIS A 66 0.35 12.68 12.80
N PRO A 67 1.37 12.22 12.06
CA PRO A 67 2.54 13.05 11.71
C PRO A 67 2.19 14.39 11.06
N LEU A 68 1.21 14.41 10.14
CA LEU A 68 0.74 15.66 9.52
C LEU A 68 0.13 16.66 10.52
N VAL A 69 -0.51 16.18 11.59
CA VAL A 69 -1.06 17.04 12.65
C VAL A 69 0.07 17.50 13.56
N LYS A 70 0.79 16.53 14.15
CA LYS A 70 1.82 16.76 15.17
C LYS A 70 3.00 17.60 14.68
N TYR A 71 3.47 17.34 13.46
CA TYR A 71 4.71 17.95 12.94
C TYR A 71 4.47 19.00 11.86
N TYR A 72 3.30 18.98 11.20
CA TYR A 72 3.01 19.89 10.08
C TYR A 72 1.80 20.80 10.31
N GLY A 73 1.17 20.76 11.50
CA GLY A 73 0.10 21.69 11.89
C GLY A 73 -1.21 21.49 11.13
N LEU A 74 -1.39 20.36 10.44
CA LEU A 74 -2.64 20.03 9.77
C LEU A 74 -3.75 19.88 10.82
N SER A 75 -4.90 20.53 10.62
CA SER A 75 -6.05 20.31 11.50
C SER A 75 -6.55 18.86 11.40
N VAL A 76 -6.94 18.27 12.53
CA VAL A 76 -7.56 16.94 12.61
C VAL A 76 -8.82 16.83 11.73
N ASP A 77 -9.51 17.94 11.47
CA ASP A 77 -10.68 17.98 10.57
C ASP A 77 -10.33 17.70 9.11
N ARG A 78 -9.05 17.86 8.74
CA ARG A 78 -8.53 17.53 7.40
C ARG A 78 -8.12 16.06 7.25
N LEU A 79 -8.17 15.25 8.31
CA LEU A 79 -7.88 13.81 8.28
C LEU A 79 -9.11 12.96 7.91
N ALA A 80 -9.98 13.46 7.03
CA ALA A 80 -11.23 12.76 6.66
C ALA A 80 -10.97 11.34 6.11
N LEU A 81 -9.93 11.17 5.29
CA LEU A 81 -9.57 9.86 4.75
C LEU A 81 -9.10 8.89 5.85
N THR A 82 -8.19 9.32 6.74
CA THR A 82 -7.72 8.50 7.87
C THR A 82 -8.88 8.10 8.78
N LYS A 83 -9.82 9.01 9.05
CA LYS A 83 -11.03 8.72 9.84
C LYS A 83 -11.90 7.67 9.15
N ALA A 84 -12.10 7.78 7.84
CA ALA A 84 -12.87 6.82 7.06
C ALA A 84 -12.21 5.43 7.05
N HIS A 85 -10.90 5.36 6.83
CA HIS A 85 -10.16 4.10 6.92
C HIS A 85 -10.35 3.42 8.29
N ARG A 86 -10.17 4.15 9.40
CA ARG A 86 -10.37 3.58 10.76
C ARG A 86 -11.79 3.10 11.05
N GLN A 87 -12.80 3.61 10.36
CA GLN A 87 -14.20 3.21 10.54
C GLN A 87 -14.55 1.94 9.76
N VAL A 88 -13.75 1.61 8.73
CA VAL A 88 -14.02 0.53 7.77
C VAL A 88 -12.92 -0.54 7.78
N GLU A 89 -11.80 -0.30 8.46
CA GLU A 89 -10.70 -1.25 8.66
C GLU A 89 -11.21 -2.49 9.43
N GLY A 90 -11.27 -3.61 8.72
CA GLY A 90 -11.92 -4.84 9.16
C GLY A 90 -11.34 -6.10 8.50
N ASN A 91 -12.17 -7.13 8.35
CA ASN A 91 -11.79 -8.47 7.88
C ASN A 91 -11.54 -8.59 6.36
N HIS A 92 -11.46 -7.48 5.62
CA HIS A 92 -11.40 -7.48 4.15
C HIS A 92 -10.16 -8.22 3.64
N ARG A 93 -8.98 -7.92 4.19
CA ARG A 93 -7.75 -8.62 3.81
C ARG A 93 -7.75 -10.09 4.21
N ALA A 94 -8.27 -10.42 5.39
CA ALA A 94 -8.41 -11.82 5.83
C ALA A 94 -9.34 -12.60 4.87
N SER A 95 -10.42 -11.97 4.43
CA SER A 95 -11.36 -12.55 3.46
C SER A 95 -10.71 -12.74 2.09
N ALA A 96 -9.91 -11.77 1.62
CA ALA A 96 -9.14 -11.90 0.38
C ALA A 96 -8.09 -13.02 0.47
N TRP A 97 -7.37 -13.13 1.59
CA TRP A 97 -6.44 -14.24 1.82
C TRP A 97 -7.15 -15.59 1.78
N LYS A 98 -8.29 -15.70 2.47
CA LYS A 98 -9.11 -16.92 2.46
C LYS A 98 -9.55 -17.25 1.04
N ALA A 99 -10.04 -16.26 0.29
CA ALA A 99 -10.48 -16.46 -1.09
C ALA A 99 -9.35 -16.98 -1.98
N ILE A 100 -8.15 -16.41 -1.86
CA ILE A 100 -6.98 -16.84 -2.62
C ILE A 100 -6.55 -18.25 -2.22
N LEU A 101 -6.42 -18.52 -0.93
CA LEU A 101 -5.92 -19.81 -0.45
C LEU A 101 -6.89 -20.96 -0.76
N ASP A 102 -8.19 -20.72 -0.64
CA ASP A 102 -9.22 -21.74 -0.79
C ASP A 102 -9.60 -21.98 -2.26
N TYR A 103 -9.58 -20.95 -3.12
CA TYR A 103 -10.16 -21.03 -4.47
C TYR A 103 -9.18 -20.80 -5.62
N VAL A 104 -7.93 -20.39 -5.38
CA VAL A 104 -6.94 -20.24 -6.45
C VAL A 104 -6.17 -21.54 -6.69
N VAL A 105 -6.23 -22.01 -7.94
CA VAL A 105 -5.49 -23.19 -8.38
C VAL A 105 -3.97 -22.98 -8.22
N PRO A 106 -3.20 -24.01 -7.79
CA PRO A 106 -1.78 -23.87 -7.49
C PRO A 106 -0.94 -23.22 -8.61
N MET A 107 -1.26 -23.52 -9.86
CA MET A 107 -0.55 -22.99 -11.04
C MET A 107 -0.63 -21.46 -11.18
N ARG A 108 -1.66 -20.81 -10.63
CA ARG A 108 -1.83 -19.35 -10.71
C ARG A 108 -1.10 -18.59 -9.60
N ARG A 109 -0.72 -19.25 -8.49
CA ARG A 109 -0.10 -18.61 -7.32
C ARG A 109 1.18 -17.86 -7.67
N GLY A 110 2.01 -18.41 -8.56
CA GLY A 110 3.21 -17.73 -9.03
C GLY A 110 2.94 -16.43 -9.79
N ALA A 111 1.83 -16.36 -10.54
CA ALA A 111 1.44 -15.13 -11.24
C ALA A 111 0.97 -14.05 -10.26
N ILE A 112 0.25 -14.44 -9.20
CA ILE A 112 -0.17 -13.54 -8.13
C ILE A 112 1.05 -12.92 -7.43
N ILE A 113 2.02 -13.74 -7.03
CA ILE A 113 3.23 -13.25 -6.35
C ILE A 113 3.97 -12.25 -7.24
N ARG A 114 4.20 -12.58 -8.51
CA ARG A 114 4.86 -11.66 -9.46
C ARG A 114 4.13 -10.34 -9.64
N ALA A 115 2.79 -10.37 -9.68
CA ALA A 115 1.99 -9.15 -9.76
C ALA A 115 2.14 -8.30 -8.49
N MET A 116 2.11 -8.91 -7.29
CA MET A 116 2.33 -8.20 -6.03
C MET A 116 3.73 -7.60 -5.92
N GLU A 117 4.76 -8.31 -6.40
CA GLU A 117 6.13 -7.79 -6.46
C GLU A 117 6.26 -6.60 -7.42
N GLU A 118 5.57 -6.65 -8.57
CA GLU A 118 5.53 -5.53 -9.51
C GLU A 118 4.81 -4.32 -8.91
N ALA A 119 3.71 -4.55 -8.18
CA ALA A 119 3.01 -3.51 -7.44
C ALA A 119 3.95 -2.85 -6.41
N LEU A 120 4.72 -3.64 -5.67
CA LEU A 120 5.69 -3.14 -4.69
C LEU A 120 6.78 -2.28 -5.35
N ARG A 121 7.35 -2.75 -6.46
CA ARG A 121 8.36 -1.99 -7.23
C ARG A 121 7.79 -0.66 -7.72
N SER A 122 6.63 -0.70 -8.37
CA SER A 122 5.97 0.50 -8.91
C SER A 122 5.57 1.49 -7.82
N TRP A 123 5.06 1.00 -6.68
CA TRP A 123 4.75 1.81 -5.50
C TRP A 123 5.99 2.50 -4.94
N SER A 124 7.11 1.78 -4.86
CA SER A 124 8.37 2.32 -4.32
C SER A 124 8.90 3.43 -5.23
N LEU A 125 8.93 3.20 -6.55
CA LEU A 125 9.34 4.22 -7.53
C LEU A 125 8.43 5.46 -7.49
N TYR A 126 7.11 5.26 -7.36
CA TYR A 126 6.17 6.37 -7.17
C TYR A 126 6.52 7.19 -5.92
N ARG A 127 6.77 6.54 -4.78
CA ARG A 127 7.13 7.23 -3.53
C ARG A 127 8.45 7.98 -3.62
N ASP A 128 9.44 7.40 -4.28
CA ASP A 128 10.74 8.03 -4.50
C ASP A 128 10.60 9.29 -5.36
N GLU A 129 9.82 9.22 -6.44
CA GLU A 129 9.59 10.38 -7.32
C GLU A 129 8.83 11.50 -6.60
N VAL A 130 7.83 11.16 -5.77
CA VAL A 130 7.15 12.13 -4.90
C VAL A 130 8.13 12.75 -3.90
N ALA A 131 9.00 11.95 -3.28
CA ALA A 131 9.98 12.45 -2.33
C ALA A 131 10.95 13.44 -2.99
N LEU A 132 11.45 13.12 -4.18
CA LEU A 132 12.32 13.98 -4.98
C LEU A 132 11.62 15.30 -5.37
N MET A 133 10.37 15.23 -5.81
CA MET A 133 9.57 16.42 -6.14
C MET A 133 9.28 17.30 -4.92
N CYS A 134 9.20 16.71 -3.73
CA CYS A 134 9.11 17.42 -2.46
C CYS A 134 10.48 17.97 -1.97
N GLY A 135 11.56 17.79 -2.73
CA GLY A 135 12.90 18.27 -2.38
C GLY A 135 13.68 17.37 -1.41
N LEU A 136 13.18 16.17 -1.11
CA LEU A 136 13.92 15.18 -0.32
C LEU A 136 15.02 14.55 -1.16
N LYS A 137 16.18 14.32 -0.55
CA LYS A 137 17.32 13.66 -1.20
C LYS A 137 17.49 12.25 -0.64
N PRO A 138 17.85 11.26 -1.48
CA PRO A 138 18.18 9.92 -1.01
C PRO A 138 19.32 10.00 0.00
N ASP A 139 19.16 9.36 1.16
CA ASP A 139 20.30 9.12 2.05
C ASP A 139 21.08 7.91 1.52
N ASN A 140 22.23 8.17 0.90
CA ASN A 140 23.11 7.14 0.35
C ASN A 140 23.60 6.13 1.40
N ARG A 141 23.42 6.37 2.71
CA ARG A 141 23.76 5.41 3.77
C ARG A 141 22.69 4.33 3.96
N ALA A 142 21.42 4.64 3.70
CA ALA A 142 20.30 3.72 3.93
C ALA A 142 20.17 2.65 2.82
N TYR A 143 20.47 3.02 1.56
CA TYR A 143 20.40 2.11 0.41
C TYR A 143 21.46 0.99 0.45
N ALA A 144 22.65 1.27 0.98
CA ALA A 144 23.72 0.27 1.12
C ALA A 144 23.38 -0.81 2.16
N GLY A 145 22.66 -0.47 3.23
CA GLY A 145 22.23 -1.42 4.26
C GLY A 145 21.12 -2.36 3.79
N ALA A 146 20.16 -1.86 3.00
CA ALA A 146 19.06 -2.66 2.47
C ALA A 146 19.51 -3.73 1.45
N LEU A 147 20.52 -3.41 0.62
CA LEU A 147 21.11 -4.38 -0.31
C LEU A 147 21.94 -5.45 0.40
N ALA A 148 22.61 -5.11 1.50
CA ALA A 148 23.40 -6.06 2.29
C ALA A 148 22.52 -7.06 3.07
N CYS A 149 21.34 -6.64 3.53
CA CYS A 149 20.43 -7.49 4.31
C CYS A 149 19.74 -8.57 3.45
N ASN A 150 19.59 -8.35 2.14
CA ASN A 150 19.01 -9.34 1.21
C ASN A 150 19.97 -10.46 0.77
N THR A 151 21.25 -10.41 1.18
CA THR A 151 22.25 -11.45 0.81
C THR A 151 22.58 -12.44 1.93
N THR A 152 22.01 -12.24 3.13
CA THR A 152 22.24 -13.11 4.28
C THR A 152 20.91 -13.45 4.93
N GLU A 153 20.21 -14.43 4.36
CA GLU A 153 19.36 -15.41 5.06
C GLU A 153 18.66 -16.32 4.04
N LEU A 154 19.37 -17.35 3.60
CA LEU A 154 18.78 -18.62 3.20
C LEU A 154 19.54 -19.71 3.96
N PRO A 155 18.89 -20.49 4.85
CA PRO A 155 19.37 -21.82 5.19
C PRO A 155 19.25 -22.77 4.00
#